data_AF-A0A5J5X150-F1
#
_entry.id   AF-A0A5J5X150-F1
#
_cell.length_a   1.000
_cell.length_b   1.000
_cell.length_c   1.000
_cell.angle_alpha   90.00
_cell.angle_beta   90.00
_cell.angle_gamma   90.00
#
_symmetry.space_group_name_H-M   'P 1'
#
loop_
_entity.id
_entity.type
_entity.pdbx_description
1 polymer ?
#
loop_
_entity_poly.entity_id
_entity_poly.type
_entity_poly.pdbx_seq_one_letter_code
_entity_poly.pdbx_strand_id
1 'polypeptide(L)'
;MDRGLIEKLYKFSKIEDIKQEIEFQFFVETYQLVESLIKKRNVVYESVTYSSKLYESSRLIWKTNKDMQEQYFFIGNIPLMNSLGTSIVNGMLENLV
;
A
#
# COMPACT_ATOMS: atom_id res chain seq x y z
N MET A 1 20.53 -2.95 -5.46
CA MET A 1 19.56 -1.91 -5.09
C MET A 1 18.26 -2.63 -4.80
N ASP A 2 17.94 -2.85 -3.52
CA ASP A 2 16.67 -3.45 -3.13
C ASP A 2 15.58 -2.42 -3.43
N ARG A 3 14.62 -2.77 -4.30
CA ARG A 3 13.56 -1.82 -4.72
C ARG A 3 12.41 -1.75 -3.71
N GLY A 4 12.64 -2.19 -2.46
CA GLY A 4 11.70 -2.07 -1.35
C GLY A 4 10.34 -2.70 -1.61
N LEU A 5 9.27 -1.92 -1.43
CA LEU A 5 7.89 -2.36 -1.63
C LEU A 5 7.64 -2.92 -3.03
N ILE A 6 8.24 -2.31 -4.06
CA ILE A 6 8.07 -2.71 -5.47
C ILE A 6 8.65 -4.10 -5.71
N GLU A 7 9.82 -4.40 -5.15
CA GLU A 7 10.40 -5.73 -5.27
C GLU A 7 9.54 -6.79 -4.57
N LYS A 8 8.96 -6.46 -3.41
CA LYS A 8 8.05 -7.36 -2.69
C LYS A 8 6.78 -7.62 -3.49
N LEU A 9 6.14 -6.58 -4.02
CA LEU A 9 4.94 -6.72 -4.84
C LEU A 9 5.22 -7.51 -6.13
N TYR A 10 6.41 -7.36 -6.71
CA TYR A 10 6.83 -8.17 -7.87
C TYR A 10 6.86 -9.67 -7.59
N LYS A 11 7.37 -10.07 -6.41
CA LYS A 11 7.42 -11.49 -6.00
C LYS A 11 6.03 -12.12 -5.87
N PHE A 12 4.99 -11.32 -5.63
CA PHE A 12 3.60 -11.77 -5.48
C PHE A 12 2.67 -11.13 -6.53
N SER A 13 3.20 -10.86 -7.72
CA SER A 13 2.49 -10.14 -8.79
C SER A 13 1.21 -10.84 -9.27
N LYS A 14 1.01 -12.10 -8.90
CA LYS A 14 -0.14 -12.91 -9.25
C LYS A 14 -0.55 -13.83 -8.10
N ILE A 15 -1.84 -13.87 -7.81
CA ILE A 15 -2.47 -14.76 -6.84
C ILE A 15 -3.64 -15.46 -7.55
N GLU A 16 -3.75 -16.77 -7.38
CA GLU A 16 -4.88 -17.56 -7.88
C GLU A 16 -5.59 -18.24 -6.71
N ASP A 17 -6.89 -18.44 -6.85
CA ASP A 17 -7.62 -19.30 -5.93
C ASP A 17 -7.24 -20.78 -6.12
N ILE A 18 -7.63 -21.64 -5.18
CA ILE A 18 -7.28 -23.07 -5.18
C ILE A 18 -7.76 -23.77 -6.47
N LYS A 19 -8.91 -23.36 -7.02
CA LYS A 19 -9.46 -23.92 -8.26
C LYS A 19 -8.89 -23.29 -9.52
N GLN A 20 -8.09 -22.23 -9.38
CA GLN A 20 -7.55 -21.44 -10.49
C GLN A 20 -8.65 -20.90 -11.42
N GLU A 21 -9.83 -20.61 -10.88
CA GLU A 21 -10.96 -19.99 -11.59
C GLU A 21 -10.88 -18.46 -11.55
N ILE A 22 -10.23 -17.91 -10.52
CA ILE A 22 -10.07 -16.48 -10.27
C ILE A 22 -8.58 -16.16 -10.15
N GLU A 23 -8.15 -15.12 -10.84
CA GLU A 23 -6.79 -14.61 -10.81
C GLU A 23 -6.78 -13.13 -10.41
N PHE A 24 -5.93 -12.79 -9.45
CA PHE A 24 -5.64 -11.43 -9.03
C PHE A 24 -4.22 -11.07 -9.45
N GLN A 25 -4.07 -9.99 -10.22
CA GLN A 25 -2.79 -9.54 -10.76
C GLN A 25 -2.47 -8.12 -10.29
N PHE A 26 -1.30 -7.92 -9.69
CA PHE A 26 -0.78 -6.62 -9.29
C PHE A 26 -0.03 -5.96 -10.45
N PHE A 27 -0.30 -4.68 -10.73
CA PHE A 27 0.50 -3.81 -11.58
C PHE A 27 1.52 -3.05 -10.74
N VAL A 28 2.63 -3.73 -10.45
CA VAL A 28 3.71 -3.28 -9.57
C VAL A 28 4.32 -1.92 -9.94
N GLU A 29 4.16 -1.49 -11.18
CA GLU A 29 4.64 -0.21 -11.71
C GLU A 29 3.72 0.98 -11.36
N THR A 30 2.47 0.72 -10.93
CA THR A 30 1.42 1.74 -10.75
C THR A 30 0.87 1.74 -9.32
N TYR A 31 1.67 2.27 -8.39
CA TYR A 31 1.20 2.59 -7.04
C TYR A 31 0.95 4.10 -6.87
N GLN A 32 0.03 4.44 -5.97
CA GLN A 32 -0.26 5.82 -5.58
C GLN A 32 -0.17 5.95 -4.07
N LEU A 33 0.57 6.96 -3.61
CA LEU A 33 0.59 7.37 -2.21
C LEU A 33 -0.26 8.63 -2.07
N VAL A 34 -1.29 8.55 -1.23
CA VAL A 34 -2.15 9.69 -0.91
C VAL A 34 -1.90 10.08 0.54
N GLU A 35 -1.25 11.22 0.74
CA GLU A 35 -0.93 11.74 2.07
C GLU A 35 -2.22 12.03 2.85
N SER A 36 -2.21 11.72 4.15
CA SER A 36 -3.33 12.02 5.03
C SER A 36 -3.59 13.53 5.12
N LEU A 37 -4.87 13.91 5.13
CA LEU A 37 -5.30 15.30 5.31
C LEU A 37 -5.09 15.81 6.75
N ILE A 38 -4.71 14.94 7.69
CA ILE A 38 -4.46 15.31 9.08
C ILE A 38 -3.15 16.10 9.15
N LYS A 39 -3.23 17.36 9.57
CA LYS A 39 -2.04 18.20 9.81
C LYS A 39 -1.18 17.55 10.89
N LYS A 40 0.15 17.55 10.71
CA LYS A 40 1.12 16.98 11.67
C LYS A 40 0.89 17.37 13.13
N ARG A 41 0.45 18.62 13.39
CA ARG A 41 0.16 19.10 14.76
C ARG A 41 -1.01 18.37 15.41
N ASN A 42 -2.01 17.96 14.64
CA ASN A 42 -3.18 17.24 15.14
C ASN A 42 -2.85 15.77 15.41
N VAL A 43 -1.91 15.19 14.65
CA VAL A 43 -1.50 13.79 14.80
C VAL A 43 -0.99 13.48 16.21
N VAL A 44 -0.14 14.36 16.75
CA VAL A 44 0.43 14.21 18.10
C VAL A 44 -0.66 14.32 19.16
N TYR A 45 -1.55 15.31 19.01
CA TYR A 45 -2.63 15.54 19.97
C TYR A 45 -3.67 14.42 19.96
N GLU A 46 -4.03 13.93 18.78
CA GLU A 46 -5.03 12.88 18.58
C GLU A 46 -4.44 11.47 18.77
N SER A 47 -3.14 11.34 19.06
CA SER A 47 -2.44 10.05 19.21
C SER A 47 -2.62 9.12 18.00
N VAL A 48 -2.62 9.69 16.79
CA VAL A 48 -2.76 8.93 15.52
C VAL A 48 -1.40 8.79 14.82
N THR A 49 -1.34 7.96 13.77
CA THR A 49 -0.11 7.75 12.97
C THR A 49 -0.10 8.66 11.74
N TYR A 50 0.97 9.46 11.56
CA TYR A 50 1.15 10.24 10.34
C TYR A 50 1.56 9.31 9.19
N SER A 51 0.64 9.08 8.27
CA SER A 51 0.78 8.06 7.23
C SER A 51 0.20 8.52 5.90
N SER A 52 0.62 7.85 4.83
CA SER A 52 -0.02 7.90 3.52
C SER A 52 -0.81 6.63 3.27
N LYS A 53 -1.96 6.77 2.59
CA LYS A 53 -2.69 5.63 2.04
C LYS A 53 -1.94 5.14 0.81
N LEU A 54 -1.63 3.84 0.78
CA LEU A 54 -1.09 3.15 -0.39
C LEU A 54 -2.23 2.54 -1.19
N TYR A 55 -2.32 2.94 -2.44
CA TYR A 55 -3.16 2.32 -3.45
C TYR A 55 -2.29 1.70 -4.53
N GLU A 56 -2.79 0.66 -5.17
CA GLU A 56 -2.15 0.01 -6.30
C GLU A 56 -3.22 -0.42 -7.31
N SER A 57 -2.93 -0.28 -8.60
CA SER A 57 -3.85 -0.79 -9.62
C SER A 57 -3.69 -2.30 -9.72
N SER A 58 -4.78 -3.04 -9.57
CA SER A 58 -4.77 -4.49 -9.75
C SER A 58 -5.91 -4.93 -10.66
N ARG A 59 -5.74 -6.09 -11.28
CA ARG A 59 -6.75 -6.74 -12.12
C ARG A 59 -7.28 -7.99 -11.45
N LEU A 60 -8.60 -8.12 -11.44
CA LEU A 60 -9.33 -9.33 -11.10
C LEU A 60 -9.83 -9.98 -12.40
N ILE A 61 -9.53 -11.25 -12.60
CA ILE A 61 -9.87 -12.02 -13.81
C ILE A 61 -10.68 -13.25 -13.39
N TRP A 62 -11.89 -13.40 -13.95
CA TRP A 62 -12.69 -14.62 -13.86
C TRP A 62 -12.44 -15.46 -15.11
N LYS A 63 -11.65 -16.53 -14.97
CA LYS A 63 -11.22 -17.35 -16.12
C LYS A 63 -12.36 -18.18 -16.70
N THR A 64 -13.38 -18.50 -15.90
CA THR A 64 -14.52 -19.33 -16.30
C THR A 64 -15.42 -18.65 -17.33
N ASN A 65 -15.60 -17.33 -17.24
CA ASN A 65 -16.43 -16.54 -18.15
C ASN A 65 -15.63 -15.52 -18.99
N LYS A 66 -14.32 -15.41 -18.77
CA LYS A 66 -13.40 -14.46 -19.42
C LYS A 66 -13.68 -12.99 -19.09
N ASP A 67 -14.33 -12.73 -17.96
CA ASP A 67 -14.52 -11.36 -17.47
C ASP A 67 -13.27 -10.87 -16.75
N MET A 68 -13.02 -9.56 -16.86
CA MET A 68 -11.93 -8.89 -16.16
C MET A 68 -12.34 -7.51 -15.66
N GLN A 69 -11.81 -7.12 -14.51
CA GLN A 69 -12.00 -5.81 -13.91
C GLN A 69 -10.66 -5.28 -13.41
N GLU A 70 -10.34 -4.03 -13.75
CA GLU A 70 -9.18 -3.32 -13.23
C GLU A 70 -9.65 -2.25 -12.23
N GLN A 71 -8.99 -2.16 -11.09
CA GLN A 71 -9.36 -1.22 -10.03
C GLN A 71 -8.17 -0.85 -9.16
N TYR A 72 -8.20 0.34 -8.55
CA TYR A 72 -7.27 0.72 -7.51
C TYR A 72 -7.68 0.11 -6.18
N PHE A 73 -6.81 -0.71 -5.60
CA PHE A 73 -7.00 -1.36 -4.32
C PHE A 73 -6.23 -0.62 -3.23
N PHE A 74 -6.90 -0.36 -2.11
CA PHE A 74 -6.23 0.13 -0.90
C PHE A 74 -5.48 -1.03 -0.25
N ILE A 75 -4.15 -0.94 -0.20
CA ILE A 75 -3.28 -1.95 0.41
C ILE A 75 -3.10 -1.70 1.91
N GLY A 76 -2.97 -0.43 2.31
CA GLY A 76 -2.76 -0.07 3.71
C GLY A 76 -2.23 1.36 3.90
N ASN A 77 -2.00 1.72 5.16
CA ASN A 77 -1.38 3.00 5.52
C ASN A 77 0.11 2.79 5.79
N ILE A 78 0.97 3.59 5.15
CA ILE A 78 2.42 3.56 5.35
C ILE A 78 2.82 4.78 6.21
N PRO A 79 3.45 4.59 7.38
CA PRO A 79 4.03 5.68 8.15
C PRO A 79 5.02 6.49 7.31
N LEU A 80 4.89 7.81 7.36
CA LEU A 80 5.78 8.70 6.61
C LEU A 80 6.95 9.16 7.47
N MET A 81 8.15 8.99 6.94
CA MET A 81 9.38 9.48 7.54
C MET A 81 9.62 10.95 7.18
N ASN A 82 10.06 11.74 8.16
CA ASN A 82 10.51 13.10 7.92
C ASN A 82 11.98 13.14 7.47
N SER A 83 12.49 14.34 7.19
CA SER A 83 13.88 14.57 6.78
C SER A 83 14.94 14.20 7.83
N LEU A 84 14.54 13.98 9.08
CA LEU A 84 15.42 13.59 10.19
C LEU A 84 15.45 12.06 10.39
N GLY A 85 14.73 11.29 9.56
CA GLY A 85 14.69 9.84 9.68
C GLY A 85 13.69 9.31 10.72
N THR A 86 12.76 10.15 11.18
CA THR A 86 11.78 9.76 12.20
C THR A 86 10.36 9.72 11.64
N SER A 87 9.49 8.90 12.23
CA SER A 87 8.06 8.82 11.90
C SER A 87 7.21 9.14 13.14
N ILE A 88 5.95 9.55 12.95
CA ILE A 88 5.00 9.71 14.06
C ILE A 88 4.03 8.53 14.04
N VAL A 89 4.14 7.64 15.03
CA VAL A 89 3.31 6.45 15.18
C VAL A 89 2.52 6.57 16.47
N ASN A 90 1.19 6.53 16.38
CA ASN A 90 0.28 6.70 17.52
C ASN A 90 0.61 7.93 18.39
N GLY A 91 0.94 9.06 17.74
CA GLY A 91 1.36 10.30 18.39
C GLY A 91 2.80 10.34 18.92
N MET A 92 3.55 9.24 18.87
CA MET A 92 4.92 9.15 19.36
C MET A 92 5.95 9.25 18.21
N LEU A 93 7.06 9.94 18.46
CA LEU A 93 8.19 10.00 17.52
C LEU A 93 9.02 8.72 17.64
N GLU A 94 9.08 7.96 16.54
CA GLU A 94 9.81 6.71 16.45
C GLU A 94 10.96 6.85 15.45
N ASN A 95 12.14 6.34 15.84
CA ASN A 95 13.28 6.18 14.95
C ASN A 95 13.25 4.76 14.37
N LEU A 96 13.44 4.62 13.06
CA LEU A 96 13.76 3.30 12.52
C LEU A 96 15.20 2.94 12.92
N VAL A 97 15.34 1.91 13.75
CA VAL A 97 16.63 1.29 14.11
C VAL A 97 16.89 0.12 13.18
#